data_AF-A0A7S1NQG0-F1
#
_entry.id   AF-A0A7S1NQG0-F1
#
_cell.length_a   1.000
_cell.length_b   1.000
_cell.length_c   1.000
_cell.angle_alpha   90.00
_cell.angle_beta   90.00
_cell.angle_gamma   90.00
#
_symmetry.space_group_name_H-M   'P 1'
#
loop_
_entity.id
_entity.type
_entity.pdbx_description
1 polymer ?
#
loop_
_entity_poly.entity_id
_entity_poly.type
_entity_poly.pdbx_seq_one_letter_code
_entity_poly.pdbx_strand_id
1 'polypeptide(L)'
;MAGPVPVCFEPPELHAGEVVYCQLSSDDCALLFPGNVECAIDLTMSNHRMCFQPVTPNVAPIRLPLMFVDVAEKTRIPGDLSNYCLRVQTKSVFVFKIMFRSSNQLDQVYNMFHALVASRTVDQVFACDHKKCRAEEPDPGWTLFDLQAEL
;
A
#
# COMPACT_ATOMS: atom_id res chain seq x y z
N MET A 1 -1.16 37.91 8.65
CA MET A 1 -1.19 36.56 9.24
C MET A 1 -1.62 35.62 8.13
N ALA A 2 -0.71 34.87 7.51
CA ALA A 2 -1.10 33.83 6.57
C ALA A 2 -1.72 32.70 7.40
N GLY A 3 -2.97 32.34 7.10
CA GLY A 3 -3.63 31.17 7.70
C GLY A 3 -2.85 29.89 7.40
N PRO A 4 -3.15 28.77 8.07
CA PRO A 4 -2.55 27.49 7.74
C PRO A 4 -2.74 27.24 6.24
N VAL A 5 -1.63 27.13 5.52
CA VAL A 5 -1.62 26.79 4.10
C VAL A 5 -2.30 25.42 4.01
N PRO A 6 -3.42 25.29 3.28
CA PRO A 6 -3.96 23.98 2.98
C PRO A 6 -2.86 23.25 2.23
N VAL A 7 -2.25 22.25 2.86
CA VAL A 7 -1.34 21.36 2.15
C VAL A 7 -2.25 20.60 1.20
N CYS A 8 -2.25 21.02 -0.07
CA CYS A 8 -2.79 20.18 -1.13
C CYS A 8 -1.97 18.90 -1.11
N PHE A 9 -2.58 17.82 -0.60
CA PHE A 9 -1.99 16.50 -0.59
C PHE A 9 -1.84 16.05 -2.04
N GLU A 10 -0.61 16.09 -2.56
CA GLU A 10 -0.36 15.41 -3.82
C GLU A 10 -0.54 13.90 -3.57
N PRO A 11 -1.49 13.25 -4.25
CA PRO A 11 -1.64 11.80 -4.15
C PRO A 11 -0.30 11.14 -4.50
N PRO A 12 -0.02 9.94 -3.94
CA PRO A 12 1.24 9.26 -4.20
C PRO A 12 1.50 9.19 -5.71
N GLU A 13 2.69 9.60 -6.15
CA GLU A 13 3.08 9.55 -7.57
C GLU A 13 2.77 8.15 -8.13
N LEU A 14 1.75 8.07 -8.96
CA LEU A 14 1.26 6.82 -9.50
C LEU A 14 2.20 6.36 -10.61
N HIS A 15 2.59 5.09 -10.58
CA HIS A 15 3.30 4.49 -11.69
C HIS A 15 2.38 4.43 -12.93
N ALA A 16 2.95 4.46 -14.13
CA ALA A 16 2.17 4.33 -15.36
C ALA A 16 1.39 3.00 -15.37
N GLY A 17 0.05 3.07 -15.40
CA GLY A 17 -0.85 1.92 -15.29
C GLY A 17 -1.31 1.56 -13.87
N GLU A 18 -0.85 2.31 -12.86
CA GLU A 18 -1.35 2.19 -11.49
C GLU A 18 -2.72 2.87 -11.35
N VAL A 19 -3.71 2.14 -10.83
CA VAL A 19 -5.08 2.59 -10.63
C VAL A 19 -5.43 2.50 -9.15
N VAL A 20 -5.96 3.58 -8.59
CA VAL A 20 -6.41 3.65 -7.20
C VAL A 20 -7.83 3.09 -7.06
N TYR A 21 -8.02 2.19 -6.10
CA TYR A 21 -9.30 1.52 -5.83
C TYR A 21 -9.95 1.97 -4.52
N CYS A 22 -9.15 2.45 -3.57
CA CYS A 22 -9.63 2.88 -2.26
C CYS A 22 -8.72 3.96 -1.69
N GLN A 23 -9.34 4.99 -1.11
CA GLN A 23 -8.68 6.02 -0.31
C GLN A 23 -9.47 6.21 0.98
N LEU A 24 -8.77 6.23 2.11
CA LEU A 24 -9.32 6.53 3.42
C LEU A 24 -8.50 7.63 4.06
N SER A 25 -9.17 8.49 4.80
CA SER A 25 -8.53 9.58 5.50
C SER A 25 -7.90 9.11 6.81
N SER A 26 -7.02 9.94 7.36
CA SER A 26 -6.44 9.79 8.69
C SER A 26 -7.44 9.87 9.84
N ASP A 27 -8.66 10.36 9.58
CA ASP A 27 -9.77 10.23 10.51
C ASP A 27 -10.39 8.83 10.49
N ASP A 28 -10.09 8.00 9.51
CA ASP A 28 -10.70 6.69 9.36
C ASP A 28 -9.77 5.56 9.79
N CYS A 29 -8.46 5.79 9.68
CA CYS A 29 -7.47 4.75 9.95
C CYS A 29 -6.15 5.24 10.54
N ALA A 30 -5.48 4.33 11.26
CA ALA A 30 -4.18 4.56 11.89
C ALA A 30 -3.28 3.32 11.72
N LEU A 31 -1.98 3.51 11.68
CA LEU A 31 -1.00 2.44 11.72
C LEU A 31 -0.54 2.25 13.18
N LEU A 32 -0.53 1.01 13.65
CA LEU A 32 0.01 0.65 14.95
C LEU A 32 1.45 0.19 14.80
N PHE A 33 2.38 1.01 15.29
CA PHE A 33 3.80 0.71 15.33
C PHE A 33 4.16 -0.21 16.51
N PRO A 34 5.32 -0.89 16.49
CA PRO A 34 5.85 -1.61 17.64
C PRO A 34 5.86 -0.74 18.89
N GLY A 35 5.45 -1.30 20.04
CA GLY A 35 5.26 -0.55 21.28
C GLY A 35 3.86 0.08 21.44
N ASN A 36 2.90 -0.31 20.59
CA ASN A 36 1.52 0.18 20.59
C ASN A 36 1.40 1.70 20.38
N VAL A 37 2.31 2.27 19.58
CA VAL A 37 2.25 3.67 19.19
C VAL A 37 1.34 3.80 17.97
N GLU A 38 0.21 4.48 18.13
CA GLU A 38 -0.72 4.76 17.05
C GLU A 38 -0.28 5.99 16.25
N CYS A 39 -0.32 5.87 14.93
CA CYS A 39 -0.03 6.96 14.01
C CYS A 39 -1.18 7.09 13.01
N ALA A 40 -1.90 8.21 13.05
CA ALA A 40 -2.95 8.50 12.08
C ALA A 40 -2.34 8.59 10.66
N ILE A 41 -3.01 7.95 9.70
CA ILE A 41 -2.50 7.81 8.32
C ILE A 41 -3.60 8.02 7.29
N ASP A 42 -3.29 8.70 6.19
CA ASP A 42 -4.10 8.57 4.97
C ASP A 42 -3.70 7.26 4.27
N LEU A 43 -4.67 6.39 4.01
CA LEU A 43 -4.45 5.10 3.36
C LEU A 43 -4.92 5.19 1.90
N THR A 44 -4.02 4.88 0.97
CA THR A 44 -4.35 4.71 -0.45
C THR A 44 -4.03 3.29 -0.89
N MET A 45 -4.95 2.62 -1.57
CA MET A 45 -4.73 1.29 -2.15
C MET A 45 -4.96 1.29 -3.65
N SER A 46 -3.97 0.77 -4.38
CA SER A 46 -3.98 0.62 -5.83
C SER A 46 -3.89 -0.85 -6.25
N ASN A 47 -3.98 -1.15 -7.56
CA ASN A 47 -3.65 -2.48 -8.10
C ASN A 47 -2.19 -2.90 -7.85
N HIS A 48 -1.32 -1.97 -7.45
CA HIS A 48 0.10 -2.24 -7.23
C HIS A 48 0.49 -2.34 -5.74
N ARG A 49 0.01 -1.40 -4.91
CA ARG A 49 0.52 -1.19 -3.53
C ARG A 49 -0.52 -0.60 -2.59
N MET A 50 -0.25 -0.73 -1.29
CA MET A 50 -0.84 0.10 -0.24
C MET A 50 0.15 1.19 0.15
N CYS A 51 -0.30 2.42 0.21
CA CYS A 51 0.47 3.58 0.64
C CYS A 51 -0.13 4.09 1.96
N PHE A 52 0.69 4.13 2.99
CA PHE A 52 0.38 4.69 4.30
C PHE A 52 1.10 6.03 4.41
N GLN A 53 0.36 7.13 4.39
CA GLN A 53 0.89 8.47 4.53
C GLN A 53 0.61 8.99 5.95
N PRO A 54 1.63 9.04 6.83
CA PRO A 54 1.47 9.61 8.16
C PRO A 54 1.06 11.08 8.11
N VAL A 55 0.15 11.48 9.01
CA VAL A 55 -0.19 12.90 9.24
C VAL A 55 0.91 13.59 10.04
N THR A 56 1.63 12.84 10.86
CA THR A 56 2.70 13.39 11.70
C THR A 56 3.84 13.93 10.82
N PRO A 57 4.18 15.22 10.95
CA PRO A 57 5.26 15.80 10.17
C PRO A 57 6.58 15.09 10.49
N ASN A 58 7.39 14.85 9.44
CA ASN A 58 8.68 14.14 9.47
C ASN A 58 8.63 12.60 9.59
N VAL A 59 7.44 11.98 9.58
CA VAL A 59 7.36 10.52 9.44
C VAL A 59 7.27 10.18 7.95
N ALA A 60 8.21 9.36 7.47
CA ALA A 60 8.24 8.98 6.07
C ALA A 60 7.03 8.10 5.69
N PRO A 61 6.48 8.24 4.49
CA PRO A 61 5.43 7.36 4.01
C PRO A 61 5.92 5.93 3.83
N ILE A 62 5.05 4.97 4.12
CA ILE A 62 5.31 3.56 3.92
C ILE A 62 4.56 3.12 2.66
N ARG A 63 5.29 2.59 1.68
CA ARG A 63 4.74 2.06 0.43
C ARG A 63 4.95 0.55 0.44
N LEU A 64 3.87 -0.22 0.54
CA LEU A 64 3.89 -1.68 0.60
C LEU A 64 3.31 -2.26 -0.69
N PRO A 65 4.16 -2.75 -1.61
CA PRO A 65 3.67 -3.46 -2.79
C PRO A 65 2.86 -4.69 -2.41
N LEU A 66 1.70 -4.85 -3.04
CA LEU A 66 0.77 -5.94 -2.73
C LEU A 66 1.39 -7.33 -2.97
N MET A 67 2.39 -7.45 -3.85
CA MET A 67 3.13 -8.70 -4.09
C MET A 67 3.96 -9.20 -2.90
N PHE A 68 4.31 -8.30 -1.97
CA PHE A 68 5.04 -8.64 -0.74
C PHE A 68 4.12 -9.02 0.40
N VAL A 69 2.82 -8.80 0.29
CA VAL A 69 1.86 -9.28 1.28
C VAL A 69 1.71 -10.79 1.13
N ASP A 70 1.86 -11.49 2.25
CA ASP A 70 1.70 -12.94 2.35
C ASP A 70 0.29 -13.27 2.86
N VAL A 71 -0.06 -12.68 4.00
CA VAL A 71 -1.34 -12.92 4.68
C VAL A 71 -1.94 -11.59 5.12
N ALA A 72 -3.25 -11.41 4.91
CA ALA A 72 -4.03 -10.32 5.47
C ALA A 72 -5.21 -10.88 6.25
N GLU A 73 -5.37 -10.46 7.50
CA GLU A 73 -6.35 -11.01 8.44
C GLU A 73 -7.09 -9.90 9.18
N LYS A 74 -8.41 -10.05 9.31
CA LYS A 74 -9.19 -9.23 10.23
C LYS A 74 -8.91 -9.72 11.65
N THR A 75 -8.42 -8.84 12.51
CA THR A 75 -8.13 -9.14 13.92
C THR A 75 -8.81 -8.13 14.83
N ARG A 76 -8.90 -8.46 16.11
CA ARG A 76 -9.25 -7.50 17.17
C ARG A 76 -8.03 -7.26 18.04
N ILE A 77 -7.81 -6.01 18.44
CA ILE A 77 -6.77 -5.72 19.42
C ILE A 77 -7.28 -6.09 20.82
N PRO A 78 -6.55 -6.93 21.58
CA PRO A 78 -6.92 -7.24 22.95
C PRO A 78 -6.91 -5.97 23.81
N GLY A 79 -8.02 -5.69 24.50
CA GLY A 79 -8.13 -4.57 25.45
C GLY A 79 -8.73 -3.29 24.89
N ASP A 80 -9.00 -3.21 23.59
CA ASP A 80 -9.68 -2.07 22.98
C ASP A 80 -10.91 -2.56 22.20
N LEU A 81 -12.09 -2.33 22.77
CA LEU A 81 -13.38 -2.81 22.23
C LEU A 81 -13.84 -1.99 21.02
N SER A 82 -13.20 -0.85 20.77
CA SER A 82 -13.65 0.16 19.81
C SER A 82 -13.08 -0.04 18.40
N ASN A 83 -11.93 -0.69 18.29
CA ASN A 83 -11.10 -0.56 17.09
C ASN A 83 -10.98 -1.87 16.30
N TYR A 84 -11.31 -1.78 15.01
CA TYR A 84 -11.22 -2.87 14.04
C TYR A 84 -9.81 -2.91 13.46
N CYS A 85 -9.18 -4.08 13.35
CA CYS A 85 -7.79 -4.17 12.92
C CYS A 85 -7.59 -5.07 11.71
N LEU A 86 -6.84 -4.60 10.72
CA LEU A 86 -6.27 -5.41 9.65
C LEU A 86 -4.81 -5.72 9.97
N ARG A 87 -4.50 -6.99 10.20
CA ARG A 87 -3.13 -7.49 10.33
C ARG A 87 -2.64 -7.90 8.95
N VAL A 88 -1.57 -7.27 8.48
CA VAL A 88 -0.93 -7.54 7.19
C VAL A 88 0.47 -8.09 7.45
N GLN A 89 0.67 -9.37 7.18
CA GLN A 89 1.97 -10.02 7.24
C GLN A 89 2.60 -10.04 5.85
N THR A 90 3.86 -9.63 5.77
CA THR A 90 4.65 -9.66 4.54
C THR A 90 5.49 -10.93 4.45
N LYS A 91 5.89 -11.27 3.22
CA LYS A 91 6.83 -12.36 2.93
C LYS A 91 8.20 -12.17 3.61
N SER A 92 8.55 -10.94 3.96
CA SER A 92 9.78 -10.58 4.68
C SER A 92 9.60 -10.57 6.21
N VAL A 93 8.56 -11.22 6.74
CA VAL A 93 8.28 -11.38 8.18
C VAL A 93 7.84 -10.08 8.90
N PHE A 94 7.83 -8.93 8.22
CA PHE A 94 7.24 -7.70 8.78
C PHE A 94 5.73 -7.82 8.89
N VAL A 95 5.18 -7.38 10.02
CA VAL A 95 3.74 -7.35 10.30
C VAL A 95 3.31 -5.89 10.50
N PHE A 96 2.40 -5.44 9.65
CA PHE A 96 1.71 -4.17 9.80
C PHE A 96 0.35 -4.41 10.44
N LYS A 97 -0.06 -3.50 11.33
CA LYS A 97 -1.38 -3.50 11.94
C LYS A 97 -2.04 -2.17 11.64
N ILE A 98 -3.15 -2.21 10.93
CA ILE A 98 -3.90 -1.02 10.52
C ILE A 98 -5.21 -1.02 11.32
N MET A 99 -5.44 0.04 12.06
CA MET A 99 -6.62 0.27 12.86
C MET A 99 -7.64 1.06 12.04
N PHE A 100 -8.92 0.74 12.21
CA PHE A 100 -10.04 1.40 11.56
C PHE A 100 -11.08 1.81 12.59
N ARG A 101 -11.66 2.99 12.41
CA ARG A 101 -12.75 3.49 13.26
C ARG A 101 -14.07 2.76 13.04
N SER A 102 -14.25 2.10 11.89
CA SER A 102 -15.47 1.34 11.56
C SER A 102 -15.18 -0.04 10.96
N SER A 103 -16.08 -1.00 11.22
CA SER A 103 -16.04 -2.33 10.59
C SER A 103 -16.17 -2.24 9.08
N ASN A 104 -17.01 -1.32 8.60
CA ASN A 104 -17.30 -1.17 7.18
C ASN A 104 -16.06 -0.77 6.39
N GLN A 105 -15.21 0.11 6.95
CA GLN A 105 -13.93 0.49 6.33
C GLN A 105 -12.93 -0.66 6.34
N LEU A 106 -12.84 -1.40 7.46
CA LEU A 106 -12.03 -2.62 7.52
C LEU A 106 -12.48 -3.62 6.43
N ASP A 107 -13.78 -3.87 6.34
CA ASP A 107 -14.36 -4.81 5.38
C ASP A 107 -14.13 -4.35 3.94
N GLN A 108 -14.29 -3.05 3.67
CA GLN A 108 -14.01 -2.47 2.36
C GLN A 108 -12.55 -2.68 1.96
N VAL A 109 -11.60 -2.32 2.82
CA VAL A 109 -10.17 -2.46 2.53
C VAL A 109 -9.79 -3.94 2.40
N TYR A 110 -10.26 -4.79 3.30
CA TYR A 110 -9.99 -6.23 3.27
C TYR A 110 -10.53 -6.89 1.99
N ASN A 111 -11.81 -6.63 1.65
CA ASN A 111 -12.44 -7.21 0.47
C ASN A 111 -11.77 -6.72 -0.81
N MET A 112 -11.37 -5.44 -0.86
CA MET A 112 -10.66 -4.89 -2.01
C MET A 112 -9.24 -5.45 -2.13
N PHE A 113 -8.51 -5.59 -1.01
CA PHE A 113 -7.22 -6.29 -1.00
C PHE A 113 -7.37 -7.72 -1.53
N HIS A 114 -8.35 -8.46 -1.02
CA HIS A 114 -8.62 -9.83 -1.47
C HIS A 114 -9.01 -9.87 -2.95
N ALA A 115 -9.81 -8.93 -3.44
CA ALA A 115 -10.12 -8.84 -4.87
C ALA A 115 -8.85 -8.64 -5.70
N LEU A 116 -7.99 -7.69 -5.33
CA LEU A 116 -6.75 -7.35 -6.07
C LEU A 116 -5.66 -8.42 -5.98
N VAL A 117 -5.66 -9.24 -4.93
CA VAL A 117 -4.70 -10.34 -4.76
C VAL A 117 -5.25 -11.65 -5.33
N ALA A 118 -6.54 -11.95 -5.12
CA ALA A 118 -7.16 -13.17 -5.64
C ALA A 118 -7.44 -13.10 -7.14
N SER A 119 -7.62 -11.92 -7.72
CA SER A 119 -7.77 -11.75 -9.18
C SER A 119 -6.47 -11.96 -9.95
N ARG A 120 -5.33 -12.21 -9.28
CA ARG A 120 -4.04 -12.40 -9.94
C ARG A 120 -3.97 -13.72 -10.69
N THR A 121 -4.57 -13.76 -11.87
CA THR A 121 -4.11 -14.61 -12.97
C THR A 121 -2.76 -14.08 -13.46
N VAL A 122 -1.97 -14.92 -14.14
CA VAL A 122 -0.63 -14.56 -14.65
C VAL A 122 -0.67 -13.27 -15.48
N ASP A 123 -1.78 -13.00 -16.18
CA ASP A 123 -1.98 -11.81 -17.02
C ASP A 123 -2.45 -10.54 -16.28
N GLN A 124 -2.69 -10.61 -14.97
CA GLN A 124 -3.19 -9.50 -14.15
C GLN A 124 -2.18 -9.05 -13.08
N VAL A 125 -0.91 -9.44 -13.21
CA VAL A 125 0.15 -8.89 -12.37
C VAL A 125 0.50 -7.48 -12.84
N PHE A 126 0.79 -6.58 -11.90
CA PHE A 126 1.11 -5.19 -12.21
C PHE A 126 2.25 -5.03 -13.23
N ALA A 127 3.18 -6.01 -13.33
CA ALA A 127 4.22 -6.00 -14.35
C ALA A 127 3.67 -5.94 -15.80
N CYS A 128 2.48 -6.50 -16.06
CA CYS A 128 1.79 -6.43 -17.35
C CYS A 128 1.11 -5.07 -17.57
N ASP A 129 0.62 -4.45 -16.49
CA ASP A 129 -0.03 -3.13 -16.51
C ASP A 129 0.98 -1.97 -16.49
N HIS A 130 2.22 -2.21 -16.08
CA HIS A 130 3.27 -1.21 -15.97
C HIS A 130 3.69 -0.73 -17.36
N LYS A 131 3.09 0.39 -17.79
CA LYS A 131 3.24 0.94 -19.14
C LYS A 131 4.39 1.92 -19.31
N LYS A 132 5.37 1.93 -18.39
CA LYS A 132 6.56 2.76 -18.57
C LYS A 132 7.23 2.34 -19.88
N CYS A 133 7.36 3.30 -20.80
CA CYS A 133 7.55 3.00 -22.21
C CYS A 133 8.91 2.31 -22.42
N ARG A 134 8.96 1.18 -23.13
CA ARG A 134 10.23 0.47 -23.45
C ARG A 134 11.28 1.36 -24.12
N ALA A 135 10.86 2.44 -24.78
CA ALA A 135 11.73 3.37 -25.49
C ALA A 135 12.34 4.47 -24.59
N GLU A 136 11.87 4.61 -23.34
CA GLU A 136 12.32 5.66 -22.41
C GLU A 136 13.42 5.19 -21.45
N GLU A 137 13.68 3.88 -21.38
CA GLU A 137 14.78 3.33 -20.58
C GLU A 137 16.02 3.16 -21.47
N PRO A 138 17.13 3.88 -21.18
CA PRO A 138 18.31 3.89 -22.04
C PRO A 138 18.97 2.51 -22.15
N ASP A 139 18.83 1.67 -21.12
CA ASP A 139 19.42 0.33 -21.02
C ASP A 139 18.37 -0.69 -20.57
N PRO A 140 17.67 -1.36 -21.50
CA PRO A 140 16.65 -2.33 -21.13
C PRO A 140 17.26 -3.54 -20.41
N GLY A 141 16.84 -3.80 -19.18
CA GLY A 141 17.43 -4.87 -18.35
C GLY A 141 17.39 -6.28 -18.97
N TRP A 142 16.48 -6.55 -19.91
CA TRP A 142 16.43 -7.84 -20.63
C TRP A 142 17.56 -8.05 -21.63
N THR A 143 18.32 -7.01 -22.00
CA THR A 143 19.51 -7.14 -22.87
C THR A 143 20.80 -7.31 -22.08
N LEU A 144 20.76 -7.34 -20.74
CA LEU A 144 21.96 -7.42 -19.91
C LEU A 144 22.67 -8.78 -19.99
N PHE A 145 21.93 -9.86 -20.24
CA PHE A 145 22.50 -11.21 -20.34
C PHE A 145 22.43 -11.69 -21.79
N ASP A 146 23.60 -11.82 -22.41
CA ASP A 146 23.78 -12.46 -23.71
C ASP A 146 24.58 -13.75 -23.51
N LEU A 147 23.90 -14.89 -23.65
CA LEU A 147 24.51 -16.21 -23.49
C LEU A 147 25.65 -16.45 -24.48
N GLN A 148 25.58 -15.90 -25.70
CA GLN A 148 26.64 -16.05 -26.70
C GLN A 148 27.85 -15.18 -26.41
N ALA A 149 27.66 -14.00 -25.81
CA ALA A 149 28.76 -13.15 -25.39
C ALA A 149 29.46 -13.66 -24.13
N GLU A 150 28.75 -14.39 -23.27
CA GLU A 150 29.27 -14.94 -22.01
C GLU A 150 30.06 -16.26 -22.19
N LEU A 151 29.73 -17.06 -23.21
CA LEU A 151 30.39 -18.33 -23.54
C LEU A 151 31.67 -18.13 -24.37
#